data_AF-A0A8J4S6N8-F1
#
_entry.id   AF-A0A8J4S6N8-F1
#
_cell.length_a   1.000
_cell.length_b   1.000
_cell.length_c   1.000
_cell.angle_alpha   90.00
_cell.angle_beta   90.00
_cell.angle_gamma   90.00
#
_symmetry.space_group_name_H-M   'P 1'
#
loop_
_entity.id
_entity.type
_entity.pdbx_description
1 polymer ?
#
loop_
_entity_poly.entity_id
_entity_poly.type
_entity_poly.pdbx_seq_one_letter_code
_entity_poly.pdbx_strand_id
1 'polypeptide(L)'
;MCNLYLFDKDMDADDSLVLFTYAITKTGWYFSETGAAFFKDMLSKHMLHCGAAFSVLFAGEFRIETDLFGEPKLVIDNDSGTYAPPKEDLPQLKALFESNFLGISVEALDRDAEGHQESRKKILDSWL
;
A
#
# COMPACT_ATOMS: atom_id res chain seq x y z
N MET A 1 -7.53 -13.46 -15.44
CA MET A 1 -6.34 -14.05 -14.81
C MET A 1 -5.37 -12.90 -14.57
N CYS A 2 -5.25 -12.42 -13.33
CA CYS A 2 -4.21 -11.45 -12.98
C CYS A 2 -2.94 -12.24 -12.66
N ASN A 3 -1.88 -12.04 -13.45
CA ASN A 3 -0.56 -12.56 -13.13
C ASN A 3 0.08 -11.63 -12.11
N LEU A 4 0.22 -12.12 -10.88
CA LEU A 4 0.99 -11.51 -9.83
C LEU A 4 2.47 -11.74 -10.15
N TYR A 5 3.21 -10.69 -10.50
CA TYR A 5 4.67 -10.75 -10.61
C TYR A 5 5.25 -10.44 -9.23
N LEU A 6 5.54 -11.49 -8.46
CA LEU A 6 6.40 -11.38 -7.28
C LEU A 6 7.85 -11.39 -7.78
N PHE A 7 8.57 -10.29 -7.57
CA PHE A 7 10.03 -10.30 -7.68
C PHE A 7 10.56 -10.87 -6.38
N ASP A 8 11.05 -12.12 -6.44
CA ASP A 8 11.79 -12.76 -5.36
C ASP A 8 13.04 -11.93 -5.05
N LYS A 9 13.10 -11.44 -3.81
CA LYS A 9 14.36 -11.15 -3.14
C LYS A 9 14.38 -12.02 -1.90
N ASP A 10 15.37 -12.91 -1.83
CA ASP A 10 15.64 -13.75 -0.67
C ASP A 10 15.66 -12.86 0.59
N MET A 11 14.65 -13.01 1.43
CA MET A 11 14.46 -12.24 2.66
C MET A 11 14.74 -13.18 3.82
N ASP A 12 15.94 -13.07 4.39
CA ASP A 12 16.24 -13.63 5.70
C ASP A 12 15.16 -13.12 6.68
N ALA A 13 14.57 -14.05 7.43
CA ALA A 13 13.47 -13.81 8.36
C ALA A 13 13.89 -12.88 9.51
N ASP A 14 13.85 -11.59 9.24
CA ASP A 14 13.68 -10.56 10.26
C ASP A 14 12.18 -10.29 10.37
N ASP A 15 11.64 -10.34 11.58
CA ASP A 15 10.21 -10.14 11.91
C ASP A 15 9.80 -8.65 11.74
N SER A 16 10.55 -7.90 10.92
CA SER A 16 10.36 -6.49 10.67
C SER A 16 9.26 -6.27 9.66
N LEU A 17 8.30 -5.44 10.06
CA LEU A 17 7.18 -5.09 9.23
C LEU A 17 7.68 -4.31 8.00
N VAL A 18 7.23 -4.70 6.81
CA VAL A 18 7.59 -4.01 5.57
C VAL A 18 6.48 -3.05 5.18
N LEU A 19 6.85 -1.81 4.84
CA LEU A 19 5.91 -0.80 4.35
C LEU A 19 5.99 -0.73 2.82
N PHE A 20 4.85 -0.66 2.15
CA PHE A 20 4.74 -0.56 0.70
C PHE A 20 3.98 0.71 0.30
N THR A 21 4.40 1.36 -0.77
CA THR A 21 3.65 2.41 -1.44
C THR A 21 2.83 1.78 -2.56
N TYR A 22 1.55 2.12 -2.66
CA TYR A 22 0.66 1.58 -3.69
C TYR A 22 0.00 2.64 -4.56
N ALA A 23 -0.42 2.22 -5.76
CA ALA A 23 -1.35 2.93 -6.62
C ALA A 23 -2.39 1.96 -7.20
N ILE A 24 -3.66 2.35 -7.11
CA ILE A 24 -4.80 1.68 -7.73
C ILE A 24 -5.19 2.47 -8.97
N THR A 25 -5.37 1.77 -10.07
CA THR A 25 -5.87 2.30 -11.33
C THR A 25 -7.09 1.49 -11.77
N LYS A 26 -7.72 1.90 -12.87
CA LYS A 26 -8.82 1.12 -13.47
C LYS A 26 -8.40 -0.29 -13.93
N THR A 27 -7.10 -0.53 -14.10
CA THR A 27 -6.57 -1.78 -14.68
C THR A 27 -5.85 -2.66 -13.68
N GLY A 28 -5.55 -2.16 -12.48
CA GLY A 28 -4.85 -2.97 -11.49
C GLY A 28 -4.39 -2.21 -10.26
N TRP A 29 -3.79 -2.97 -9.35
CA TRP A 29 -3.15 -2.51 -8.13
C TRP A 29 -1.65 -2.75 -8.26
N TYR A 30 -0.87 -1.68 -8.14
CA TYR A 30 0.58 -1.66 -8.31
C TYR A 30 1.22 -1.16 -7.03
N PHE A 31 2.34 -1.74 -6.61
CA PHE A 31 3.02 -1.33 -5.39
C PHE A 31 4.52 -1.62 -5.43
N SER A 32 5.27 -0.93 -4.57
CA SER A 32 6.68 -1.20 -4.30
C SER A 32 6.98 -0.94 -2.82
N GLU A 33 8.05 -1.52 -2.29
CA GLU A 33 8.52 -1.20 -0.94
C GLU A 33 8.79 0.30 -0.76
N THR A 34 8.31 0.87 0.33
CA THR A 34 8.45 2.29 0.68
C THR A 34 9.89 2.56 1.08
N GLY A 35 10.57 3.46 0.35
CA GLY A 35 12.01 3.73 0.53
C GLY A 35 12.84 3.38 -0.71
N ALA A 36 12.33 2.53 -1.59
CA ALA A 36 12.86 2.42 -2.94
C ALA A 36 12.53 3.71 -3.71
N ALA A 37 13.54 4.41 -4.21
CA ALA A 37 13.39 5.67 -4.99
C ALA A 37 12.49 5.55 -6.26
N PHE A 38 12.01 4.34 -6.56
CA PHE A 38 11.28 3.96 -7.76
C PHE A 38 9.92 4.62 -7.92
N PHE A 39 9.10 4.75 -6.86
CA PHE A 39 7.70 5.18 -7.03
C PHE A 39 7.55 6.69 -7.24
N LYS A 40 8.44 7.49 -6.63
CA LYS A 40 8.50 8.95 -6.85
C LYS A 40 8.88 9.29 -8.29
N ASP A 41 9.71 8.46 -8.92
CA ASP A 41 10.10 8.57 -10.33
C ASP A 41 9.03 8.00 -11.27
N MET A 42 8.31 6.95 -10.86
CA MET A 42 7.18 6.41 -11.63
C MET A 42 6.06 7.44 -11.77
N LEU A 43 5.77 8.22 -10.72
CA LEU A 43 4.75 9.27 -10.73
C LEU A 43 5.26 10.62 -11.27
N SER A 44 6.57 10.90 -11.24
CA SER A 44 7.10 12.20 -11.64
C SER A 44 7.78 12.19 -13.03
N LYS A 45 7.14 12.93 -13.95
CA LYS A 45 7.65 13.41 -15.25
C LYS A 45 7.82 12.40 -16.41
N HIS A 46 8.19 11.13 -16.21
CA HIS A 46 8.36 10.20 -17.34
C HIS A 46 7.03 9.59 -17.82
N MET A 47 6.11 9.28 -16.90
CA MET A 47 4.82 8.66 -17.23
C MET A 47 3.81 9.66 -17.86
N LEU A 48 3.91 10.94 -17.47
CA LEU A 48 3.16 12.04 -18.10
C LEU A 48 3.62 12.29 -19.56
N HIS A 49 4.91 12.09 -19.85
CA HIS A 49 5.46 12.27 -21.20
C HIS A 49 5.18 11.10 -22.14
N CYS A 50 4.93 9.90 -21.64
CA CYS A 50 4.69 8.69 -22.45
C CYS A 50 3.23 8.47 -22.87
N GLY A 51 2.29 9.38 -22.59
CA GLY A 51 0.89 9.22 -22.95
C GLY A 51 0.16 8.07 -22.23
N ALA A 52 0.86 7.34 -21.37
CA ALA A 52 0.31 6.38 -20.42
C ALA A 52 -0.25 7.16 -19.22
N ALA A 53 -1.35 7.88 -19.44
CA ALA A 53 -2.16 8.42 -18.37
C ALA A 53 -2.80 7.25 -17.61
N PHE A 54 -2.06 6.64 -16.70
CA PHE A 54 -2.69 5.89 -15.62
C PHE A 54 -3.54 6.91 -14.86
N SER A 55 -4.86 6.84 -15.04
CA SER A 55 -5.78 7.54 -14.16
C SER A 55 -5.67 6.83 -12.80
N VAL A 56 -4.70 7.25 -11.99
CA VAL A 56 -4.58 6.80 -10.60
C VAL A 56 -5.87 7.18 -9.91
N LEU A 57 -6.58 6.18 -9.41
CA LEU A 57 -7.80 6.37 -8.64
C LEU A 57 -7.41 6.69 -7.21
N PHE A 58 -6.57 5.83 -6.61
CA PHE A 58 -6.11 5.96 -5.24
C PHE A 58 -4.64 5.58 -5.10
N ALA A 59 -3.95 6.18 -4.15
CA ALA A 59 -2.60 5.81 -3.72
C ALA A 59 -2.48 6.00 -2.21
N GLY A 60 -1.54 5.30 -1.60
CA GLY A 60 -1.30 5.33 -0.16
C GLY A 60 -0.13 4.42 0.19
N GLU A 61 -0.07 4.05 1.46
CA GLU A 61 0.82 2.99 1.92
C GLU A 61 0.02 1.80 2.46
N PHE A 62 0.63 0.63 2.48
CA PHE A 62 0.06 -0.55 3.14
C PHE A 62 1.16 -1.44 3.71
N ARG A 63 0.75 -2.34 4.60
CA ARG A 63 1.58 -3.37 5.21
C ARG A 63 0.75 -4.60 5.54
N ILE A 64 1.40 -5.73 5.68
CA ILE A 64 0.78 -6.97 6.14
C ILE A 64 1.23 -7.21 7.58
N GLU A 65 0.26 -7.25 8.48
CA GLU A 65 0.44 -7.57 9.90
C GLU A 65 -0.18 -8.93 10.20
N THR A 66 0.11 -9.45 11.39
CA THR A 66 -0.58 -10.62 11.96
C THR A 66 -1.60 -10.13 12.99
N ASP A 67 -2.84 -10.61 12.91
CA ASP A 67 -3.86 -10.26 13.89
C ASP A 67 -3.73 -11.04 15.21
N LEU A 68 -4.66 -10.82 16.15
CA LEU A 68 -4.65 -11.46 17.47
C LEU A 68 -4.81 -12.98 17.42
N PHE A 69 -5.25 -13.55 16.30
CA PHE A 69 -5.44 -14.97 16.09
C PHE A 69 -4.29 -15.62 15.31
N GLY A 70 -3.29 -14.85 14.88
CA GLY A 70 -2.22 -15.36 14.03
C GLY A 70 -2.52 -15.28 12.54
N GLU A 71 -3.63 -14.64 12.14
CA GLU A 71 -4.07 -14.59 10.75
C GLU A 71 -3.57 -13.33 10.03
N PRO A 72 -3.32 -13.38 8.71
CA PRO A 72 -2.87 -12.23 7.94
C PRO A 72 -3.89 -11.08 7.92
N LYS A 73 -3.42 -9.88 8.20
CA LYS A 73 -4.19 -8.63 8.17
C LYS A 73 -3.51 -7.61 7.27
N LEU A 74 -4.22 -7.16 6.24
CA LEU A 74 -3.83 -6.04 5.42
C LEU A 74 -4.22 -4.74 6.11
N VAL A 75 -3.24 -3.91 6.45
CA VAL A 75 -3.49 -2.52 6.89
C VAL A 75 -3.10 -1.59 5.76
N ILE A 76 -4.07 -0.83 5.25
CA ILE A 76 -3.93 0.09 4.13
C ILE A 76 -4.35 1.50 4.56
N ASP A 77 -3.67 2.54 4.08
CA ASP A 77 -3.98 3.92 4.44
C ASP A 77 -4.19 4.82 3.22
N ASN A 78 -4.55 6.08 3.49
CA ASN A 78 -4.65 7.15 2.50
C ASN A 78 -3.51 8.18 2.59
N ASP A 79 -2.30 7.81 3.03
CA ASP A 79 -1.19 8.75 3.19
C ASP A 79 -0.25 8.80 1.96
N SER A 80 -0.74 9.31 0.82
CA SER A 80 0.06 9.48 -0.43
C SER A 80 0.16 10.90 -0.97
N GLY A 81 -0.51 11.87 -0.34
CA GLY A 81 -0.60 13.24 -0.84
C GLY A 81 -1.64 13.40 -1.95
N THR A 82 -1.22 13.47 -3.22
CA THR A 82 -2.07 13.92 -4.34
C THR A 82 -3.19 12.96 -4.73
N TYR A 83 -3.02 11.65 -4.50
CA TYR A 83 -3.99 10.62 -4.88
C TYR A 83 -4.53 9.86 -3.67
N ALA A 84 -4.47 10.48 -2.48
CA ALA A 84 -5.01 9.90 -1.25
C ALA A 84 -6.52 9.62 -1.42
N PRO A 85 -6.99 8.39 -1.14
CA PRO A 85 -8.42 8.14 -0.99
C PRO A 85 -9.03 9.11 0.01
N PRO A 86 -10.16 9.77 -0.32
CA PRO A 86 -10.95 10.51 0.66
C PRO A 86 -11.30 9.60 1.84
N LYS A 87 -11.37 10.17 3.05
CA LYS A 87 -11.74 9.43 4.27
C LYS A 87 -13.06 8.66 4.13
N GLU A 88 -14.02 9.26 3.43
CA GLU A 88 -15.33 8.68 3.13
C GLU A 88 -15.27 7.45 2.20
N ASP A 89 -14.20 7.30 1.43
CA ASP A 89 -13.98 6.18 0.52
C ASP A 89 -13.16 5.04 1.16
N LEU A 90 -12.58 5.23 2.36
CA LEU A 90 -11.85 4.17 3.07
C LEU A 90 -12.67 2.89 3.28
N PRO A 91 -13.98 2.94 3.60
CA PRO A 91 -14.81 1.74 3.66
C PRO A 91 -14.92 1.03 2.30
N GLN A 92 -14.94 1.76 1.19
CA GLN A 92 -14.97 1.19 -0.16
C GLN A 92 -13.62 0.55 -0.51
N LEU A 93 -12.52 1.22 -0.14
CA LEU A 93 -11.17 0.68 -0.29
C LEU A 93 -11.03 -0.63 0.48
N LYS A 94 -11.49 -0.67 1.74
CA LYS A 94 -11.54 -1.89 2.54
C LYS A 94 -12.31 -3.01 1.83
N ALA A 95 -13.55 -2.73 1.41
CA ALA A 95 -14.41 -3.71 0.76
C ALA A 95 -13.81 -4.24 -0.57
N LEU A 96 -13.10 -3.38 -1.32
CA LEU A 96 -12.38 -3.76 -2.53
C LEU A 96 -11.36 -4.86 -2.24
N PHE A 97 -10.55 -4.72 -1.19
CA PHE A 97 -9.54 -5.71 -0.84
C PHE A 97 -10.15 -6.99 -0.26
N GLU A 98 -11.12 -6.89 0.65
CA GLU A 98 -11.81 -8.06 1.21
C GLU A 98 -12.50 -8.90 0.13
N SER A 99 -13.03 -8.26 -0.92
CA SER A 99 -13.68 -8.96 -2.03
C SER A 99 -12.69 -9.64 -2.98
N ASN A 100 -11.46 -9.12 -3.11
CA ASN A 100 -10.44 -9.67 -4.01
C ASN A 100 -9.55 -10.72 -3.34
N PHE A 101 -9.39 -10.65 -2.03
CA PHE A 101 -8.51 -11.54 -1.25
C PHE A 101 -9.35 -12.27 -0.20
N LEU A 102 -9.93 -13.41 -0.59
CA LEU A 102 -10.74 -14.21 0.32
C LEU A 102 -9.93 -14.66 1.54
N GLY A 103 -10.42 -14.35 2.73
CA GLY A 103 -9.82 -14.74 4.00
C GLY A 103 -8.81 -13.75 4.59
N ILE A 104 -8.51 -12.63 3.92
CA ILE A 104 -7.69 -11.58 4.53
C ILE A 104 -8.56 -10.62 5.35
N SER A 105 -8.11 -10.29 6.56
CA SER A 105 -8.67 -9.18 7.32
C SER A 105 -8.14 -7.87 6.77
N VAL A 106 -9.00 -6.87 6.52
CA VAL A 106 -8.56 -5.56 6.02
C VAL A 106 -8.93 -4.46 7.00
N GLU A 107 -7.96 -3.59 7.29
CA GLU A 107 -8.15 -2.34 8.00
C GLU A 107 -7.71 -1.17 7.11
N ALA A 108 -8.66 -0.27 6.82
CA ALA A 108 -8.38 0.96 6.10
C ALA A 108 -8.27 2.13 7.10
N LEU A 109 -7.08 2.72 7.20
CA LEU A 109 -6.76 3.80 8.13
C LEU A 109 -6.79 5.15 7.43
N ASP A 110 -7.31 6.14 8.14
CA ASP A 110 -7.17 7.54 7.76
C ASP A 110 -5.80 8.05 8.21
N ARG A 111 -5.17 8.93 7.43
CA ARG A 111 -3.84 9.48 7.72
C ARG A 111 -3.75 10.22 9.06
N ASP A 112 -4.89 10.72 9.53
CA ASP A 112 -5.07 11.41 10.80
C ASP A 112 -5.55 10.48 11.93
N ALA A 113 -5.61 9.16 11.69
CA ALA A 113 -5.94 8.18 12.73
C ALA A 113 -4.88 8.22 13.84
N GLU A 114 -5.35 8.14 15.08
CA GLU A 114 -4.49 8.19 16.26
C GLU A 114 -3.43 7.07 16.22
N GLY A 115 -2.16 7.42 16.46
CA GLY A 115 -1.05 6.48 16.43
C GLY A 115 -0.57 6.05 15.04
N HIS A 116 -1.28 6.39 13.95
CA HIS A 116 -0.90 5.97 12.59
C HIS A 116 0.51 6.41 12.20
N GLN A 117 0.83 7.70 12.37
CA GLN A 117 2.14 8.27 12.05
C GLN A 117 3.25 7.71 12.94
N GLU A 118 2.95 7.35 14.19
CA GLU A 118 3.91 6.73 15.10
C GLU A 118 4.25 5.30 14.67
N SER A 119 3.22 4.50 14.33
CA SER A 119 3.42 3.15 13.79
C SER A 119 4.21 3.18 12.49
N ARG A 120 3.86 4.08 11.57
CA ARG A 120 4.60 4.31 10.31
C ARG A 120 6.07 4.62 10.58
N LYS A 121 6.37 5.52 11.53
CA LYS A 121 7.73 5.88 11.89
C LYS A 121 8.51 4.70 12.48
N LYS A 122 7.90 3.92 13.38
CA LYS A 122 8.53 2.72 13.98
C LYS A 122 8.95 1.71 12.92
N ILE A 123 8.09 1.51 11.91
CA ILE A 123 8.38 0.64 10.78
C ILE A 123 9.58 1.15 10.01
N LEU A 124 9.62 2.44 9.65
CA LEU A 124 10.75 3.00 8.90
C LEU A 124 12.06 3.01 9.71
N ASP A 125 11.97 3.26 11.02
CA ASP A 125 13.12 3.30 11.93
C ASP A 125 13.72 1.90 12.18
N SER A 126 12.96 0.80 11.99
CA SER A 126 13.51 -0.55 12.12
C SER A 126 14.48 -0.95 11.00
N TRP A 127 14.56 -0.15 9.92
CA TRP A 127 15.47 -0.35 8.79
C TRP A 127 16.77 0.46 8.88
N LEU A 128 16.94 1.27 9.95
CA LEU A 128 18.12 2.10 10.22
C LEU A 128 19.03 1.44 11.26
#